data_AF-A0A960G0Q8-F1
#
_entry.id   AF-A0A960G0Q8-F1
#
_cell.length_a   1.000
_cell.length_b   1.000
_cell.length_c   1.000
_cell.angle_alpha   90.00
_cell.angle_beta   90.00
_cell.angle_gamma   90.00
#
_symmetry.space_group_name_H-M   'P 1'
#
loop_
_entity.id
_entity.type
_entity.pdbx_description
1 polymer ?
#
loop_
_entity_poly.entity_id
_entity_poly.type
_entity_poly.pdbx_seq_one_letter_code
_entity_poly.pdbx_strand_id
1 'polypeptide(L)' 'MTLSIKNVQTDRLARELARATGESITDAVTEAIRQRLSSVTGRRHGIAGQLGQIAEQGRNLPRLDDRAESEILG' A
#
# COMPACT_ATOMS: atom_id res chain seq x y z
N MET A 1 -8.78 -9.07 -16.41
CA MET A 1 -7.53 -9.83 -16.63
C MET A 1 -7.52 -11.02 -15.69
N THR A 2 -7.00 -12.18 -16.11
CA THR A 2 -7.07 -13.44 -15.35
C THR A 2 -5.71 -13.78 -14.74
N LEU A 3 -5.66 -13.92 -13.42
CA LEU A 3 -4.50 -14.46 -12.71
C LEU A 3 -4.60 -15.98 -12.69
N SER A 4 -3.70 -16.68 -13.38
CA SER A 4 -3.64 -18.15 -13.37
C SER A 4 -2.51 -18.63 -12.48
N ILE A 5 -2.84 -19.16 -11.29
CA ILE A 5 -1.87 -19.76 -10.36
C ILE A 5 -1.93 -21.29 -10.50
N LYS A 6 -0.90 -21.91 -11.09
CA LYS A 6 -0.79 -23.38 -11.20
C LYS A 6 -0.02 -23.95 -10.01
N ASN A 7 -0.68 -24.00 -8.86
CA ASN A 7 -0.12 -24.58 -7.64
C ASN A 7 -1.22 -25.28 -6.82
N VAL A 8 -1.04 -26.58 -6.57
CA VAL A 8 -2.02 -27.42 -5.86
C VAL A 8 -2.25 -26.95 -4.42
N GLN A 9 -1.20 -26.46 -3.75
CA GLN A 9 -1.32 -25.93 -2.39
C GLN A 9 -2.13 -24.64 -2.38
N THR A 10 -1.92 -23.74 -3.35
CA THR A 10 -2.69 -22.50 -3.44
C THR A 10 -4.17 -22.75 -3.73
N ASP A 11 -4.51 -23.69 -4.64
CA ASP A 11 -5.91 -24.06 -4.89
C ASP A 11 -6.58 -24.64 -3.63
N ARG A 12 -5.88 -25.51 -2.90
CA ARG A 12 -6.38 -26.07 -1.64
C ARG A 12 -6.66 -24.97 -0.61
N LEU A 13 -5.70 -24.07 -0.38
CA LEU A 13 -5.84 -22.96 0.56
C LEU A 13 -6.96 -22.02 0.16
N ALA A 14 -7.10 -21.70 -1.13
CA ALA A 14 -8.17 -20.84 -1.63
C ALA A 14 -9.55 -21.46 -1.39
N ARG A 15 -9.71 -22.78 -1.61
CA ARG A 15 -10.95 -23.52 -1.32
C ARG A 15 -11.26 -23.65 0.16
N GLU A 16 -10.24 -23.77 1.00
CA GLU A 16 -10.40 -23.82 2.45
C GLU A 16 -10.85 -22.47 2.98
N LEU A 17 -10.19 -21.39 2.53
CA LEU A 17 -10.54 -20.03 2.90
C LEU A 17 -11.98 -19.68 2.48
N ALA A 18 -12.35 -19.96 1.23
CA ALA A 18 -13.71 -19.72 0.75
C ALA A 18 -14.77 -20.48 1.55
N ARG A 19 -14.48 -21.73 1.93
CA ARG A 19 -15.37 -22.52 2.78
C ARG A 19 -15.49 -21.97 4.20
N ALA A 20 -14.38 -21.46 4.75
CA ALA A 20 -14.36 -20.87 6.08
C ALA A 20 -15.09 -19.52 6.12
N THR A 21 -15.02 -18.72 5.05
CA THR A 21 -15.66 -17.39 4.98
C THR A 21 -17.08 -17.44 4.42
N GLY A 22 -17.47 -18.53 3.75
CA GLY A 22 -18.76 -18.63 3.05
C GLY A 22 -18.82 -17.83 1.75
N GLU A 23 -17.67 -17.37 1.26
CA GLU A 23 -17.54 -16.54 0.06
C GLU A 23 -17.20 -17.37 -1.17
N SER A 24 -17.23 -16.76 -2.36
CA SER A 24 -16.67 -17.38 -3.55
C SER A 24 -15.14 -17.49 -3.43
N ILE A 25 -14.53 -18.45 -4.11
CA ILE A 25 -13.07 -18.59 -4.16
C ILE A 25 -12.40 -17.29 -4.62
N THR A 26 -13.02 -16.60 -5.59
CA THR A 26 -12.51 -15.34 -6.12
C THR A 26 -12.56 -14.24 -5.07
N ASP A 27 -13.66 -14.10 -4.34
CA ASP A 27 -13.82 -13.05 -3.32
C ASP A 27 -12.88 -13.29 -2.15
N ALA A 28 -12.85 -14.52 -1.63
CA ALA A 28 -11.99 -14.93 -0.53
C ALA A 28 -10.50 -14.68 -0.83
N VAL A 29 -10.04 -15.05 -2.04
CA VAL A 29 -8.65 -14.82 -2.45
C VAL A 29 -8.37 -13.33 -2.67
N THR A 30 -9.30 -12.59 -3.27
CA THR A 30 -9.16 -11.15 -3.50
C THR A 30 -9.01 -10.40 -2.17
N GLU A 31 -9.83 -10.75 -1.19
CA GLU A 31 -9.81 -10.13 0.12
C GLU A 31 -8.55 -10.51 0.91
N ALA A 32 -8.12 -11.78 0.88
CA ALA A 32 -6.86 -12.20 1.49
C ALA A 32 -5.64 -11.45 0.91
N ILE A 33 -5.61 -11.27 -0.41
CA ILE A 33 -4.55 -10.48 -1.07
C ILE A 33 -4.62 -9.02 -0.63
N ARG A 34 -5.82 -8.42 -0.58
CA ARG A 34 -6.03 -7.04 -0.14
C ARG A 34 -5.54 -6.83 1.30
N GLN A 35 -5.91 -7.72 2.22
CA GLN A 35 -5.48 -7.67 3.61
C GLN A 35 -3.97 -7.81 3.75
N ARG A 36 -3.36 -8.75 3.01
CA ARG A 36 -1.91 -8.94 3.05
C ARG A 36 -1.18 -7.73 2.47
N LEU A 37 -1.67 -7.17 1.37
CA LEU A 37 -1.13 -5.94 0.80
C LEU A 37 -1.25 -4.81 1.80
N SER A 38 -2.41 -4.57 2.40
CA SER A 38 -2.61 -3.52 3.41
C SER A 38 -1.66 -3.69 4.61
N SER A 39 -1.46 -4.92 5.09
CA SER A 39 -0.52 -5.20 6.18
C SER A 39 0.93 -4.89 5.78
N VAL A 40 1.35 -5.26 4.56
CA VAL A 40 2.72 -5.08 4.08
C VAL A 40 2.99 -3.62 3.65
N THR A 41 2.02 -2.97 3.00
CA THR A 41 2.11 -1.56 2.62
C THR A 41 1.99 -0.67 3.84
N GLY A 42 1.08 -0.95 4.78
CA GLY A 42 0.99 -0.22 6.06
C GLY A 42 2.28 -0.28 6.85
N ARG A 43 2.98 -1.43 6.87
CA ARG A 43 4.32 -1.56 7.44
C ARG A 43 5.40 -0.79 6.68
N ARG A 44 5.31 -0.71 5.34
CA ARG A 44 6.18 0.15 4.50
C ARG A 44 5.93 1.64 4.72
N HIS A 45 4.70 2.02 5.07
CA HIS A 45 4.31 3.39 5.41
C HIS A 45 4.43 3.69 6.91
N GLY A 46 5.38 3.04 7.61
CA GLY A 46 5.83 3.54 8.91
C GLY A 46 6.33 4.99 8.82
N ILE A 47 6.89 5.53 9.91
CA ILE A 47 7.32 6.95 9.99
C ILE A 47 8.08 7.42 8.72
N ALA A 48 8.94 6.58 8.13
CA ALA A 48 9.64 6.91 6.88
C ALA A 48 8.72 7.18 5.68
N GLY A 49 7.64 6.41 5.50
CA GLY A 49 6.67 6.66 4.43
C GLY A 49 5.82 7.89 4.68
N GLN A 50 5.45 8.14 5.95
CA GLN A 50 4.74 9.38 6.33
C GLN A 50 5.62 10.62 6.12
N LEU A 51 6.90 10.56 6.51
CA LEU A 51 7.88 11.63 6.24
C LEU A 51 8.08 11.85 4.74
N GLY A 52 8.10 10.77 3.95
CA GLY A 52 8.17 10.85 2.49
C GLY A 52 6.98 11.60 1.89
N GLN A 53 5.76 11.29 2.33
CA GLN A 53 4.54 11.97 1.90
C GLN A 53 4.56 13.47 2.26
N ILE A 54 4.96 13.81 3.49
CA ILE A 54 5.07 15.22 3.92
C ILE A 54 6.12 15.97 3.08
N ALA A 55 7.27 15.34 2.82
CA ALA A 55 8.32 15.94 2.00
C ALA A 55 7.85 16.17 0.56
N GLU A 56 7.11 15.24 -0.04
CA GLU A 56 6.54 15.39 -1.38
C GLU A 56 5.50 16.52 -1.43
N GLN A 57 4.62 16.58 -0.42
CA GLN A 57 3.67 17.69 -0.28
C GLN A 57 4.38 19.03 -0.21
N GLY A 58 5.42 19.15 0.63
CA GLY A 58 6.21 20.38 0.76
C GLY A 58 6.90 20.80 -0.54
N ARG A 59 7.40 19.85 -1.33
CA ARG A 59 8.04 20.14 -2.64
C ARG A 59 7.06 20.65 -3.69
N ASN A 60 5.80 20.27 -3.61
CA ASN A 60 4.77 20.69 -4.56
C ASN A 60 4.13 22.05 -4.20
N LEU A 61 4.50 22.65 -3.06
CA LEU A 61 4.01 23.98 -2.69
C LEU A 61 4.69 25.08 -3.52
N PRO A 62 3.95 26.14 -3.88
CA PRO A 62 4.53 27.28 -4.59
C PRO A 62 5.55 27.99 -3.70
N ARG A 63 6.67 28.39 -4.29
CA ARG A 63 7.64 29.26 -3.62
C ARG A 63 7.09 30.68 -3.56
N LEU A 64 6.86 31.18 -2.35
CA LEU A 64 6.32 32.52 -2.11
C LEU A 64 7.40 33.58 -1.85
N ASP A 65 8.61 33.15 -1.48
CA ASP A 65 9.73 34.01 -1.15
C ASP A 65 11.01 33.43 -1.78
N ASP A 66 11.68 34.25 -2.59
CA ASP A 66 12.90 33.91 -3.33
C ASP A 66 14.16 34.53 -2.72
N ARG A 67 14.04 35.20 -1.56
CA ARG A 67 15.20 35.74 -0.84
C ARG A 67 16.22 34.66 -0.54
N ALA A 68 17.49 35.04 -0.58
CA ALA A 68 18.58 34.15 -0.23
C ALA A 68 18.54 33.82 1.28
N GLU A 69 19.07 32.66 1.67
CA GLU A 69 19.08 32.22 3.08
C GLU A 69 19.64 33.29 4.02
N SER A 70 20.73 33.96 3.64
CA SER A 70 21.32 35.06 4.42
C SER A 70 20.39 36.26 4.61
N GLU A 71 19.53 36.56 3.64
CA GLU A 71 18.56 37.66 3.76
C GLU A 71 17.34 37.26 4.62
N ILE A 72 17.10 35.96 4.76
CA ILE A 72 16.04 35.41 5.61
C ILE A 72 16.51 35.33 7.07
N LEU A 73 17.77 34.93 7.29
CA LEU A 73 18.35 34.75 8.63
C LEU A 73 18.83 36.06 9.28
N GLY A 74 19.06 37.11 8.48
CA GLY A 74 19.61 38.40 8.93
C GLY A 74 21.13 38.37 9.05
#